data_AF-A0A6A2FU46-F1
#
_entry.id   AF-A0A6A2FU46-F1
#
_cell.length_a   1.000
_cell.length_b   1.000
_cell.length_c   1.000
_cell.angle_alpha   90.00
_cell.angle_beta   90.00
_cell.angle_gamma   90.00
#
_symmetry.space_group_name_H-M   'P 1'
#
loop_
_entity.id
_entity.type
_entity.pdbx_description
1 polymer ?
#
loop_
_entity_poly.entity_id
_entity_poly.type
_entity_poly.pdbx_seq_one_letter_code
_entity_poly.pdbx_strand_id
1 'polypeptide(L)'
;MVMIMRKMNRKSIKLKILGHIKRIYIVLFILLFSISISSAATLNMNPTVTIPSSNLAPNSGFETDPTVDYFTHGNGTFTWTTDAANNGNSSTKIVSSQPAGSYARWLSKTDIISGQANNDYSASVWMKTINVAQYGMLVINFWDESLNYLGGYESDKSMTGTSDWTEVTVQGNSPSNTSYARIEFRLYGPGELWIDDVNLSLTKTIPTPVPSSTPTPVPTATPSGYTSDHPGMYLNANEIDAIIKKVDSGQQPWKEAYDKFMNEDVPAALNTKIQSVTYGGKVPPSGDIHDYFSETPYTSDGVYNPYADKSDYYGAIAVGKAVRNLGLAYALTGENKYADKAVQLINAWSVNPETRMNPKFTDFNGQSYVEIPITLTGMFYGADLIWNYQGWNVADKNVFKSWVGDISTSRGRSKESTPTNYENWKVLFVSSSAVITGDNNDMDWAFQYWKELVPIQMDEKGQMVNELRRTRSLFYSLFSINAMTQTAEIARHRGIDLYNYKTDDGRGLELAFDFHAPYLAGKENWPYQEIRPDLFEYATFELAHSFKQKPSYKDVIDKAGRPVYEKRTMGPVTLTHAK
;
A
#
# COMPACT_ATOMS: atom_id res chain seq x y z
N MET A 1 -66.39 36.70 12.71
CA MET A 1 -66.48 35.59 11.74
C MET A 1 -65.28 34.68 12.01
N VAL A 2 -65.28 33.92 13.12
CA VAL A 2 -65.84 32.55 13.28
C VAL A 2 -65.04 31.58 12.39
N MET A 3 -64.30 30.55 12.84
CA MET A 3 -64.20 29.79 14.10
C MET A 3 -62.80 29.08 14.08
N ILE A 4 -61.94 29.16 15.12
CA ILE A 4 -61.89 28.35 16.38
C ILE A 4 -61.36 26.92 16.14
N MET A 5 -60.11 26.62 16.50
CA MET A 5 -59.58 26.19 17.82
C MET A 5 -59.81 24.69 18.10
N ARG A 6 -58.71 23.92 18.24
CA ARG A 6 -58.08 23.41 19.49
C ARG A 6 -58.58 22.01 19.88
N LYS A 7 -57.73 20.99 20.05
CA LYS A 7 -56.65 20.71 21.03
C LYS A 7 -57.15 19.72 22.10
N MET A 8 -56.25 18.81 22.51
CA MET A 8 -56.20 18.10 23.82
C MET A 8 -57.23 16.96 24.04
N ASN A 9 -56.99 15.87 24.78
CA ASN A 9 -55.90 15.50 25.70
C ASN A 9 -56.00 13.99 26.10
N ARG A 10 -54.84 13.39 26.38
CA ARG A 10 -54.47 12.54 27.55
C ARG A 10 -55.26 11.28 27.96
N LYS A 11 -54.43 10.23 28.12
CA LYS A 11 -54.25 9.33 29.29
C LYS A 11 -55.20 8.14 29.50
N SER A 12 -54.65 6.96 29.20
CA SER A 12 -54.41 5.81 30.09
C SER A 12 -55.45 5.44 31.18
N ILE A 13 -55.87 4.16 31.21
CA ILE A 13 -55.82 3.21 32.35
C ILE A 13 -56.97 2.17 32.33
N LYS A 14 -56.61 0.90 32.61
CA LYS A 14 -57.37 -0.30 33.05
C LYS A 14 -58.21 -1.07 32.03
N LEU A 15 -57.89 -2.33 31.67
CA LEU A 15 -57.83 -3.62 32.38
C LEU A 15 -59.17 -4.40 32.42
N LYS A 16 -59.10 -5.64 31.88
CA LYS A 16 -59.80 -6.88 32.27
C LYS A 16 -61.31 -6.99 31.94
N ILE A 17 -61.91 -8.12 31.55
CA ILE A 17 -61.54 -9.54 31.35
C ILE A 17 -62.79 -10.25 30.79
N LEU A 18 -62.60 -11.49 30.29
CA LEU A 18 -63.54 -12.63 30.19
C LEU A 18 -64.17 -12.84 28.79
N GLY A 19 -64.13 -14.03 28.18
CA GLY A 19 -63.59 -15.33 28.59
C GLY A 19 -63.63 -16.27 27.38
N HIS A 20 -62.64 -17.16 27.24
CA HIS A 20 -62.72 -18.57 27.66
C HIS A 20 -63.05 -19.47 26.45
N ILE A 21 -62.41 -20.62 26.16
CA ILE A 21 -61.57 -21.56 26.96
C ILE A 21 -61.08 -22.64 25.95
N LYS A 22 -59.76 -22.98 25.88
CA LYS A 22 -59.11 -24.24 26.39
C LYS A 22 -59.17 -25.44 25.37
N ARG A 23 -58.23 -26.41 25.24
CA ARG A 23 -57.17 -26.91 26.16
C ARG A 23 -56.42 -28.20 25.66
N ILE A 24 -55.22 -28.44 26.23
CA ILE A 24 -54.47 -29.71 26.57
C ILE A 24 -53.84 -30.49 25.36
N TYR A 25 -52.61 -31.05 25.34
CA TYR A 25 -51.80 -31.78 26.34
C TYR A 25 -50.26 -31.72 26.17
N ILE A 26 -49.57 -31.77 27.33
CA ILE A 26 -48.20 -32.22 27.61
C ILE A 26 -48.35 -33.56 28.39
N VAL A 27 -47.41 -34.53 28.27
CA VAL A 27 -46.80 -35.35 29.38
C VAL A 27 -45.92 -36.51 28.84
N LEU A 28 -44.75 -36.64 29.48
CA LEU A 28 -43.74 -37.72 29.65
C LEU A 28 -43.97 -39.15 29.10
N PHE A 29 -42.88 -39.81 28.67
CA PHE A 29 -42.50 -41.16 29.15
C PHE A 29 -40.97 -41.43 29.05
N ILE A 30 -40.43 -42.12 30.06
CA ILE A 30 -39.02 -42.53 30.29
C ILE A 30 -38.92 -44.06 30.06
N LEU A 31 -37.80 -44.57 29.52
CA LEU A 31 -36.97 -45.73 29.99
C LEU A 31 -36.30 -46.56 28.88
N LEU A 32 -34.96 -46.61 28.95
CA LEU A 32 -34.05 -47.78 28.93
C LEU A 32 -34.21 -48.90 27.89
N PHE A 33 -33.18 -49.11 27.06
CA PHE A 33 -32.50 -50.42 26.95
C PHE A 33 -31.07 -50.26 26.42
N SER A 34 -30.16 -51.06 26.99
CA SER A 34 -28.70 -51.06 26.85
C SER A 34 -28.22 -52.45 26.45
N ILE A 35 -27.34 -52.57 25.44
CA ILE A 35 -26.41 -53.70 25.14
C ILE A 35 -25.24 -53.07 24.36
N SER A 36 -24.03 -52.86 24.89
CA SER A 36 -22.92 -53.77 25.25
C SER A 36 -22.11 -54.36 24.08
N ILE A 37 -21.08 -53.59 23.66
CA ILE A 37 -19.64 -53.89 23.43
C ILE A 37 -19.21 -55.28 22.91
N SER A 38 -18.40 -55.26 21.82
CA SER A 38 -17.13 -56.00 21.54
C SER A 38 -17.04 -56.26 20.02
N SER A 39 -15.97 -56.02 19.27
CA SER A 39 -14.56 -56.31 19.52
C SER A 39 -13.63 -55.36 18.75
N ALA A 40 -12.51 -55.03 19.39
CA ALA A 40 -11.37 -54.36 18.81
C ALA A 40 -10.66 -55.22 17.75
N ALA A 41 -10.25 -54.59 16.66
CA ALA A 41 -9.05 -54.96 15.91
C ALA A 41 -8.15 -53.72 15.89
N THR A 42 -7.07 -53.79 16.66
CA THR A 42 -6.00 -52.82 16.71
C THR A 42 -5.25 -52.80 15.39
N LEU A 43 -5.37 -51.70 14.64
CA LEU A 43 -4.33 -51.27 13.71
C LEU A 43 -3.75 -49.97 14.26
N ASN A 44 -2.55 -50.08 14.79
CA ASN A 44 -1.64 -48.97 15.02
C ASN A 44 -1.45 -48.23 13.70
N MET A 45 -2.09 -47.09 13.56
CA MET A 45 -1.54 -45.98 12.81
C MET A 45 -1.86 -44.73 13.60
N ASN A 46 -0.82 -44.08 14.11
CA ASN A 46 -0.88 -42.65 14.32
C ASN A 46 -1.37 -42.04 12.99
N PRO A 47 -2.52 -41.36 12.92
CA PRO A 47 -2.48 -40.12 12.19
C PRO A 47 -1.81 -39.15 13.15
N THR A 48 -0.51 -38.95 12.94
CA THR A 48 0.00 -37.58 12.95
C THR A 48 -1.13 -36.75 12.38
N VAL A 49 -1.73 -35.87 13.18
CA VAL A 49 -2.61 -34.85 12.64
C VAL A 49 -1.68 -33.92 11.88
N THR A 50 -1.24 -34.37 10.70
CA THR A 50 -0.91 -33.48 9.60
C THR A 50 -2.23 -32.83 9.30
N ILE A 51 -2.41 -31.64 9.86
CA ILE A 51 -3.37 -30.66 9.37
C ILE A 51 -3.14 -30.65 7.85
N PRO A 52 -4.06 -31.17 7.02
CA PRO A 52 -3.95 -30.94 5.59
C PRO A 52 -4.07 -29.44 5.44
N SER A 53 -3.06 -28.83 4.84
CA SER A 53 -3.10 -27.43 4.43
C SER A 53 -4.46 -27.15 3.81
N SER A 54 -5.16 -26.13 4.30
CA SER A 54 -6.30 -25.52 3.60
C SER A 54 -5.99 -25.44 2.10
N ASN A 55 -6.92 -25.84 1.24
CA ASN A 55 -6.78 -25.69 -0.21
C ASN A 55 -6.40 -24.23 -0.50
N LEU A 56 -5.23 -24.04 -1.10
CA LEU A 56 -4.63 -22.73 -1.33
C LEU A 56 -5.25 -22.05 -2.56
N ALA A 57 -5.94 -22.79 -3.43
CA ALA A 57 -6.61 -22.22 -4.59
C ALA A 57 -7.87 -21.45 -4.13
N PRO A 58 -7.94 -20.13 -4.36
CA PRO A 58 -9.15 -19.35 -4.10
C PRO A 58 -10.25 -19.82 -5.04
N ASN A 59 -11.51 -19.67 -4.61
CA ASN A 59 -12.68 -20.03 -5.43
C ASN A 59 -12.52 -21.38 -6.17
N SER A 60 -12.09 -22.39 -5.42
CA SER A 60 -11.63 -23.67 -5.97
C SER A 60 -12.69 -24.45 -6.76
N GLY A 61 -13.96 -24.30 -6.41
CA GLY A 61 -15.08 -24.88 -7.18
C GLY A 61 -15.74 -23.90 -8.14
N PHE A 62 -15.20 -22.70 -8.35
CA PHE A 62 -15.78 -21.66 -9.21
C PHE A 62 -17.26 -21.36 -8.97
N GLU A 63 -17.76 -21.48 -7.73
CA GLU A 63 -19.18 -21.21 -7.41
C GLU A 63 -19.47 -19.71 -7.20
N THR A 64 -18.43 -18.88 -7.25
CA THR A 64 -18.53 -17.41 -7.27
C THR A 64 -17.78 -16.85 -8.47
N ASP A 65 -18.02 -15.58 -8.82
CA ASP A 65 -17.40 -14.93 -9.97
C ASP A 65 -15.87 -15.09 -9.94
N PRO A 66 -15.27 -15.83 -10.89
CA PRO A 66 -13.85 -16.14 -10.89
C PRO A 66 -12.99 -14.91 -11.17
N THR A 67 -13.52 -13.79 -11.67
CA THR A 67 -12.73 -12.58 -11.97
C THR A 67 -12.19 -11.87 -10.73
N VAL A 68 -12.73 -12.20 -9.55
CA VAL A 68 -12.20 -11.76 -8.26
C VAL A 68 -10.82 -12.36 -8.02
N ASP A 69 -10.64 -13.63 -8.36
CA ASP A 69 -9.45 -14.41 -7.97
C ASP A 69 -8.57 -14.83 -9.15
N TYR A 70 -9.14 -14.82 -10.35
CA TYR A 70 -8.53 -15.25 -11.60
C TYR A 70 -8.70 -14.18 -12.68
N PHE A 71 -7.90 -14.29 -13.73
CA PHE A 71 -8.04 -13.51 -14.94
C PHE A 71 -7.69 -14.36 -16.18
N THR A 72 -7.94 -13.81 -17.36
CA THR A 72 -7.82 -14.53 -18.64
C THR A 72 -6.70 -13.92 -19.48
N HIS A 73 -6.00 -14.76 -20.25
CA HIS A 73 -4.97 -14.30 -21.18
C HIS A 73 -4.96 -15.14 -22.46
N GLY A 74 -4.82 -14.48 -23.61
CA GLY A 74 -4.75 -15.11 -24.94
C GLY A 74 -6.03 -14.94 -25.75
N ASN A 75 -5.97 -15.33 -27.02
CA ASN A 75 -7.06 -15.13 -27.97
C ASN A 75 -8.05 -16.31 -27.91
N GLY A 76 -9.02 -16.23 -27.01
CA GLY A 76 -10.10 -17.19 -26.87
C GLY A 76 -11.35 -16.55 -26.26
N THR A 77 -12.45 -17.29 -26.22
CA THR A 77 -13.64 -16.90 -25.46
C THR A 77 -13.57 -17.53 -24.09
N PHE A 78 -13.69 -16.72 -23.05
CA PHE A 78 -13.62 -17.14 -21.66
C PHE A 78 -14.97 -16.90 -20.98
N THR A 79 -15.51 -17.93 -20.33
CA THR A 79 -16.82 -17.84 -19.67
C THR A 79 -16.80 -18.50 -18.31
N TRP A 80 -17.46 -17.87 -17.34
CA TRP A 80 -17.94 -18.52 -16.13
C TRP A 80 -19.35 -19.05 -16.44
N THR A 81 -19.53 -20.37 -16.37
CA THR A 81 -20.64 -21.05 -17.05
C THR A 81 -21.30 -22.11 -16.18
N THR A 82 -22.55 -22.42 -16.50
CA THR A 82 -23.35 -23.49 -15.88
C THR A 82 -23.66 -24.61 -16.89
N ASP A 83 -23.07 -24.57 -18.09
CA ASP A 83 -23.29 -25.56 -19.16
C ASP A 83 -22.59 -26.92 -18.88
N ALA A 84 -21.55 -26.92 -18.05
CA ALA A 84 -20.98 -28.11 -17.43
C ALA A 84 -20.29 -27.73 -16.12
N ALA A 85 -20.42 -28.58 -15.11
CA ALA A 85 -19.66 -28.54 -13.86
C ALA A 85 -19.33 -30.00 -13.46
N ASN A 86 -18.21 -30.22 -12.77
CA ASN A 86 -17.85 -31.51 -12.19
C ASN A 86 -18.52 -31.69 -10.82
N ASN A 87 -18.53 -30.63 -10.02
CA ASN A 87 -19.22 -30.52 -8.75
C ASN A 87 -19.84 -29.13 -8.63
N GLY A 88 -20.87 -28.96 -7.80
CA GLY A 88 -21.58 -27.68 -7.71
C GLY A 88 -22.39 -27.35 -8.95
N ASN A 89 -22.48 -26.06 -9.30
CA ASN A 89 -23.33 -25.56 -10.38
C ASN A 89 -22.57 -24.85 -11.49
N SER A 90 -21.32 -24.42 -11.25
CA SER A 90 -20.61 -23.54 -12.17
C SER A 90 -19.15 -23.96 -12.37
N SER A 91 -18.61 -23.69 -13.56
CA SER A 91 -17.19 -23.92 -13.86
C SER A 91 -16.63 -22.78 -14.71
N THR A 92 -15.32 -22.78 -14.96
CA THR A 92 -14.73 -21.92 -16.00
C THR A 92 -14.60 -22.67 -17.32
N LYS A 93 -14.67 -21.94 -18.44
CA LYS A 93 -14.56 -22.48 -19.80
C LYS A 93 -13.69 -21.59 -20.68
N ILE A 94 -12.90 -22.24 -21.54
CA ILE A 94 -12.10 -21.64 -22.62
C ILE A 94 -12.57 -22.24 -23.95
N VAL A 95 -12.87 -21.38 -24.92
CA VAL A 95 -13.10 -21.78 -26.32
C VAL A 95 -12.05 -21.11 -27.20
N SER A 96 -11.29 -21.90 -27.94
CA SER A 96 -10.24 -21.41 -28.82
C SER A 96 -10.49 -21.88 -30.25
N SER A 97 -10.38 -20.95 -31.20
CA SER A 97 -10.30 -21.24 -32.63
C SER A 97 -8.90 -20.96 -33.20
N GLN A 98 -7.93 -20.68 -32.33
CA GLN A 98 -6.59 -20.27 -32.74
C GLN A 98 -5.80 -21.46 -33.29
N PRO A 99 -4.90 -21.25 -34.25
CA PRO A 99 -4.13 -22.33 -34.84
C PRO A 99 -3.22 -23.02 -33.80
N ALA A 100 -2.84 -24.25 -34.14
CA ALA A 100 -1.80 -25.02 -33.49
C ALA A 100 -0.57 -24.14 -33.12
N GLY A 101 -0.13 -24.19 -31.86
CA GLY A 101 0.99 -23.40 -31.35
C GLY A 101 0.61 -22.07 -30.68
N SER A 102 -0.67 -21.67 -30.74
CA SER A 102 -1.21 -20.58 -29.90
C SER A 102 -1.90 -21.13 -28.66
N TYR A 103 -1.96 -20.35 -27.57
CA TYR A 103 -2.68 -20.76 -26.36
C TYR A 103 -3.54 -19.65 -25.76
N ALA A 104 -4.57 -20.07 -25.04
CA ALA A 104 -5.46 -19.26 -24.22
C ALA A 104 -5.53 -19.88 -22.81
N ARG A 105 -5.66 -19.05 -21.76
CA ARG A 105 -5.63 -19.53 -20.38
C ARG A 105 -6.47 -18.72 -19.40
N TRP A 106 -7.02 -19.42 -18.42
CA TRP A 106 -7.38 -18.85 -17.11
C TRP A 106 -6.19 -19.00 -16.17
N LEU A 107 -5.94 -18.00 -15.33
CA LEU A 107 -4.84 -18.02 -14.37
C LEU A 107 -5.26 -17.27 -13.10
N SER A 108 -4.88 -17.77 -11.93
CA SER A 108 -5.10 -17.04 -10.69
C SER A 108 -4.32 -15.72 -10.75
N LYS A 109 -4.83 -14.67 -10.08
CA LYS A 109 -4.05 -13.44 -9.88
C LYS A 109 -2.74 -13.81 -9.21
N THR A 110 -1.65 -13.20 -9.66
CA THR A 110 -0.31 -13.68 -9.32
C THR A 110 -0.02 -13.59 -7.82
N ASP A 111 -0.65 -12.66 -7.12
CA ASP A 111 -0.47 -12.37 -5.69
C ASP A 111 -1.51 -13.03 -4.79
N ILE A 112 -2.53 -13.71 -5.34
CA ILE A 112 -3.66 -14.17 -4.54
C ILE A 112 -3.40 -15.47 -3.79
N ILE A 113 -2.53 -16.32 -4.31
CA ILE A 113 -2.13 -17.56 -3.66
C ILE A 113 -0.75 -17.31 -3.05
N SER A 114 -0.71 -17.10 -1.74
CA SER A 114 0.55 -17.02 -1.02
C SER A 114 1.34 -18.32 -1.19
N GLY A 115 2.57 -18.18 -1.68
CA GLY A 115 3.52 -19.26 -1.90
C GLY A 115 4.54 -19.31 -0.78
N GLN A 116 4.78 -20.50 -0.26
CA GLN A 116 5.90 -20.85 0.61
C GLN A 116 7.07 -21.36 -0.22
N ALA A 117 8.25 -20.74 -0.08
CA ALA A 117 9.50 -21.14 -0.72
C ALA A 117 10.04 -22.50 -0.24
N ASN A 118 10.82 -23.18 -1.09
CA ASN A 118 11.42 -24.49 -0.85
C ASN A 118 10.43 -25.57 -0.38
N ASN A 119 9.16 -25.44 -0.73
CA ASN A 119 8.14 -26.43 -0.42
C ASN A 119 7.74 -27.20 -1.68
N ASP A 120 7.32 -28.44 -1.47
CA ASP A 120 6.73 -29.27 -2.50
C ASP A 120 5.24 -28.96 -2.62
N TYR A 121 4.78 -28.64 -3.82
CA TYR A 121 3.37 -28.39 -4.15
C TYR A 121 2.79 -29.54 -4.92
N SER A 122 1.52 -29.84 -4.63
CA SER A 122 0.67 -30.66 -5.47
C SER A 122 -0.58 -29.89 -5.84
N ALA A 123 -0.88 -29.86 -7.14
CA ALA A 123 -2.11 -29.32 -7.66
C ALA A 123 -2.87 -30.37 -8.45
N SER A 124 -4.20 -30.34 -8.34
CA SER A 124 -5.10 -31.10 -9.20
C SER A 124 -6.26 -30.24 -9.67
N VAL A 125 -6.82 -30.61 -10.80
CA VAL A 125 -8.03 -29.98 -11.34
C VAL A 125 -8.78 -30.97 -12.21
N TRP A 126 -10.10 -30.86 -12.23
CA TRP A 126 -10.94 -31.60 -13.16
C TRP A 126 -11.06 -30.85 -14.48
N MET A 127 -10.76 -31.53 -15.58
CA MET A 127 -10.86 -30.98 -16.93
C MET A 127 -11.81 -31.81 -17.79
N LYS A 128 -12.65 -31.12 -18.56
CA LYS A 128 -13.47 -31.71 -19.63
C LYS A 128 -13.09 -31.05 -20.95
N THR A 129 -12.99 -31.82 -22.03
CA THR A 129 -12.61 -31.29 -23.35
C THR A 129 -13.58 -31.69 -24.45
N ILE A 130 -13.75 -30.79 -25.43
CA ILE A 130 -14.42 -31.09 -26.69
C ILE A 130 -13.52 -30.66 -27.84
N ASN A 131 -13.23 -31.59 -28.76
CA ASN A 131 -12.50 -31.35 -30.01
C ASN A 131 -11.16 -30.60 -29.82
N VAL A 132 -10.46 -30.84 -28.70
CA VAL A 132 -9.14 -30.22 -28.46
C VAL A 132 -8.11 -30.82 -29.40
N ALA A 133 -7.69 -30.03 -30.40
CA ALA A 133 -6.84 -30.52 -31.48
C ALA A 133 -5.36 -30.65 -31.09
N GLN A 134 -4.90 -29.91 -30.07
CA GLN A 134 -3.55 -30.02 -29.52
C GLN A 134 -3.58 -30.60 -28.10
N TYR A 135 -3.75 -29.75 -27.07
CA TYR A 135 -3.89 -30.22 -25.70
C TYR A 135 -4.35 -29.13 -24.73
N GLY A 136 -5.06 -29.54 -23.68
CA GLY A 136 -5.25 -28.78 -22.43
C GLY A 136 -4.31 -29.28 -21.33
N MET A 137 -3.86 -28.40 -20.44
CA MET A 137 -2.95 -28.76 -19.34
C MET A 137 -3.15 -27.88 -18.11
N LEU A 138 -2.81 -28.45 -16.95
CA LEU A 138 -2.67 -27.75 -15.68
C LEU A 138 -1.23 -27.30 -15.49
N VAL A 139 -1.04 -26.07 -15.03
CA VAL A 139 0.29 -25.50 -14.76
C VAL A 139 0.31 -24.87 -13.38
N ILE A 140 1.38 -25.14 -12.62
CA ILE A 140 1.72 -24.35 -11.43
C ILE A 140 2.98 -23.54 -11.69
N ASN A 141 2.92 -22.25 -11.40
CA ASN A 141 4.00 -21.31 -11.58
C ASN A 141 4.34 -20.67 -10.25
N PHE A 142 5.61 -20.37 -10.04
CA PHE A 142 6.09 -19.73 -8.83
C PHE A 142 6.60 -18.33 -9.14
N TRP A 143 6.31 -17.43 -8.24
CA TRP A 143 6.59 -16.02 -8.37
C TRP A 143 7.24 -15.56 -7.07
N ASP A 144 8.24 -14.70 -7.17
CA ASP A 144 8.79 -14.07 -5.97
C ASP A 144 7.86 -12.96 -5.47
N GLU A 145 8.22 -12.33 -4.36
CA GLU A 145 7.44 -11.24 -3.77
C GLU A 145 7.25 -10.11 -4.77
N SER A 146 8.22 -9.94 -5.69
CA SER A 146 8.27 -8.94 -6.76
C SER A 146 7.47 -9.33 -8.00
N LEU A 147 6.69 -10.42 -7.94
CA LEU A 147 5.98 -10.97 -9.08
C LEU A 147 6.91 -11.16 -10.30
N ASN A 148 8.18 -11.49 -10.06
CA ASN A 148 9.02 -12.05 -11.11
C ASN A 148 8.72 -13.54 -11.23
N TYR A 149 8.62 -14.01 -12.47
CA TYR A 149 8.43 -15.42 -12.75
C TYR A 149 9.68 -16.21 -12.37
N LEU A 150 9.53 -17.21 -11.50
CA LEU A 150 10.62 -18.05 -11.01
C LEU A 150 10.70 -19.41 -11.69
N GLY A 151 9.71 -19.76 -12.51
CA GLY A 151 9.58 -21.08 -13.12
C GLY A 151 8.27 -21.76 -12.77
N GLY A 152 8.04 -22.93 -13.35
CA GLY A 152 6.79 -23.66 -13.20
C GLY A 152 6.82 -25.05 -13.78
N TYR A 153 5.77 -25.80 -13.50
CA TYR A 153 5.61 -27.20 -13.83
C TYR A 153 4.27 -27.41 -14.54
N GLU A 154 4.28 -28.23 -15.58
CA GLU A 154 3.10 -28.59 -16.37
C GLU A 154 2.71 -30.04 -16.04
N SER A 155 1.41 -30.35 -16.13
CA SER A 155 0.92 -31.71 -15.86
C SER A 155 1.44 -32.73 -16.87
N ASP A 156 1.92 -33.87 -16.39
CA ASP A 156 2.38 -34.99 -17.24
C ASP A 156 1.27 -35.52 -18.16
N LYS A 157 0.02 -35.44 -17.68
CA LYS A 157 -1.17 -35.73 -18.45
C LYS A 157 -1.65 -34.47 -19.15
N SER A 158 -1.79 -34.55 -20.47
CA SER A 158 -2.39 -33.52 -21.30
C SER A 158 -3.71 -34.01 -21.90
N MET A 159 -4.69 -33.12 -21.99
CA MET A 159 -6.06 -33.45 -22.41
C MET A 159 -6.23 -33.18 -23.91
N THR A 160 -6.45 -34.23 -24.71
CA THR A 160 -6.59 -34.11 -26.18
C THR A 160 -7.93 -34.70 -26.64
N GLY A 161 -8.42 -34.24 -27.79
CA GLY A 161 -9.70 -34.69 -28.35
C GLY A 161 -10.90 -34.33 -27.47
N THR A 162 -11.90 -35.21 -27.47
CA THR A 162 -13.11 -35.08 -26.65
C THR A 162 -13.02 -36.06 -25.49
N SER A 163 -13.13 -35.55 -24.27
CA SER A 163 -13.06 -36.34 -23.04
C SER A 163 -14.03 -35.79 -22.01
N ASP A 164 -14.61 -36.69 -21.21
CA ASP A 164 -15.41 -36.28 -20.06
C ASP A 164 -14.50 -35.81 -18.91
N TRP A 165 -15.12 -35.31 -17.83
CA TRP A 165 -14.41 -34.83 -16.64
C TRP A 165 -13.35 -35.84 -16.19
N THR A 166 -12.12 -35.36 -16.21
CA THR A 166 -10.93 -36.16 -15.94
C THR A 166 -10.00 -35.32 -15.07
N GLU A 167 -9.59 -35.88 -13.94
CA GLU A 167 -8.60 -35.22 -13.09
C GLU A 167 -7.22 -35.20 -13.76
N VAL A 168 -6.60 -34.02 -13.70
CA VAL A 168 -5.25 -33.73 -14.17
C VAL A 168 -4.46 -33.18 -12.99
N THR A 169 -3.25 -33.71 -12.78
CA THR A 169 -2.40 -33.39 -11.64
C THR A 169 -1.05 -32.87 -12.07
N VAL A 170 -0.45 -31.98 -11.28
CA VAL A 170 0.93 -31.55 -11.41
C VAL A 170 1.58 -31.46 -10.03
N GLN A 171 2.87 -31.78 -9.95
CA GLN A 171 3.70 -31.59 -8.77
C GLN A 171 4.91 -30.74 -9.12
N GLY A 172 5.35 -29.92 -8.17
CA GLY A 172 6.48 -29.02 -8.39
C GLY A 172 7.06 -28.49 -7.10
N ASN A 173 8.37 -28.24 -7.09
CA ASN A 173 9.05 -27.63 -5.96
C ASN A 173 9.19 -26.13 -6.18
N SER A 174 8.76 -25.34 -5.21
CA SER A 174 8.86 -23.89 -5.29
C SER A 174 10.32 -23.43 -5.09
N PRO A 175 10.88 -22.59 -5.97
CA PRO A 175 12.20 -21.99 -5.77
C PRO A 175 12.35 -21.24 -4.44
N SER A 176 13.58 -21.02 -4.00
CA SER A 176 13.92 -20.49 -2.67
C SER A 176 13.44 -19.05 -2.39
N ASN A 177 13.04 -18.32 -3.43
CA ASN A 177 12.47 -16.97 -3.33
C ASN A 177 10.96 -16.93 -3.67
N THR A 178 10.27 -18.07 -3.72
CA THR A 178 8.83 -18.11 -3.98
C THR A 178 8.05 -17.42 -2.88
N SER A 179 7.22 -16.46 -3.26
CA SER A 179 6.27 -15.76 -2.37
C SER A 179 4.84 -15.92 -2.84
N TYR A 180 4.64 -16.29 -4.12
CA TYR A 180 3.33 -16.64 -4.63
C TYR A 180 3.40 -17.89 -5.49
N ALA A 181 2.36 -18.71 -5.35
CA ALA A 181 2.05 -19.72 -6.34
C ALA A 181 1.01 -19.14 -7.30
N ARG A 182 0.99 -19.64 -8.52
CA ARG A 182 -0.07 -19.34 -9.49
C ARG A 182 -0.49 -20.62 -10.14
N ILE A 183 -1.80 -20.82 -10.22
CA ILE A 183 -2.36 -21.93 -10.96
C ILE A 183 -2.91 -21.42 -12.29
N GLU A 184 -2.57 -22.12 -13.37
CA GLU A 184 -3.05 -21.79 -14.71
C GLU A 184 -3.66 -23.02 -15.38
N PHE A 185 -4.67 -22.75 -16.19
CA PHE A 185 -5.32 -23.74 -17.02
C PHE A 185 -5.18 -23.31 -18.45
N ARG A 186 -4.36 -24.02 -19.22
CA ARG A 186 -3.97 -23.62 -20.58
C ARG A 186 -4.62 -24.53 -21.60
N LEU A 187 -5.18 -23.93 -22.65
CA LEU A 187 -5.64 -24.61 -23.86
C LEU A 187 -4.75 -24.21 -25.03
N TYR A 188 -4.08 -25.19 -25.65
CA TYR A 188 -3.27 -25.02 -26.86
C TYR A 188 -4.05 -25.48 -28.09
N GLY A 189 -4.06 -24.63 -29.12
CA GLY A 189 -4.76 -24.86 -30.38
C GLY A 189 -6.29 -24.77 -30.31
N PRO A 190 -7.01 -25.22 -31.36
CA PRO A 190 -8.47 -25.19 -31.39
C PRO A 190 -9.11 -26.21 -30.44
N GLY A 191 -10.24 -25.84 -29.84
CA GLY A 191 -11.06 -26.73 -29.00
C GLY A 191 -11.80 -26.01 -27.88
N GLU A 192 -12.48 -26.77 -27.03
CA GLU A 192 -13.14 -26.30 -25.82
C GLU A 192 -12.61 -27.03 -24.59
N LEU A 193 -12.35 -26.28 -23.51
CA LEU A 193 -11.83 -26.79 -22.24
C LEU A 193 -12.66 -26.20 -21.08
N TRP A 194 -13.24 -27.07 -20.26
CA TRP A 194 -13.84 -26.70 -18.98
C TRP A 194 -12.91 -27.10 -17.84
N ILE A 195 -12.91 -26.28 -16.78
CA ILE A 195 -12.06 -26.43 -15.61
C ILE A 195 -12.91 -26.27 -14.35
N ASP A 196 -12.78 -27.22 -13.43
CA ASP A 196 -13.51 -27.25 -12.16
C ASP A 196 -12.73 -27.96 -11.04
N ASP A 197 -13.16 -27.76 -9.79
CA ASP A 197 -12.63 -28.40 -8.57
C ASP A 197 -11.10 -28.36 -8.46
N VAL A 198 -10.56 -27.15 -8.39
CA VAL A 198 -9.13 -26.87 -8.26
C VAL A 198 -8.66 -27.18 -6.85
N ASN A 199 -7.63 -28.00 -6.70
CA ASN A 199 -6.92 -28.19 -5.45
C ASN A 199 -5.47 -27.76 -5.57
N LEU A 200 -4.96 -27.01 -4.59
CA LEU A 200 -3.55 -26.66 -4.45
C LEU A 200 -3.13 -26.80 -3.00
N SER A 201 -2.09 -27.57 -2.73
CA SER A 201 -1.65 -27.89 -1.37
C SER A 201 -0.12 -28.04 -1.24
N LEU A 202 0.37 -27.87 -0.02
CA LEU A 202 1.77 -28.11 0.36
C LEU A 202 1.95 -29.55 0.84
N THR A 203 3.08 -30.16 0.50
CA THR A 203 3.32 -31.59 0.80
C THR A 203 4.46 -31.85 1.81
N LYS A 204 5.25 -30.84 2.28
CA LYS A 204 6.24 -30.99 3.37
C LYS A 204 6.69 -29.68 4.07
N THR A 205 6.60 -29.57 5.41
CA THR A 205 7.07 -28.43 6.24
C THR A 205 8.23 -28.81 7.19
N ILE A 206 9.19 -27.91 7.50
CA ILE A 206 10.35 -28.16 8.42
C ILE A 206 10.25 -27.26 9.68
N PRO A 207 10.47 -27.77 10.93
CA PRO A 207 10.28 -27.02 12.19
C PRO A 207 11.58 -26.46 12.86
N THR A 208 11.46 -25.44 13.73
CA THR A 208 12.57 -24.71 14.40
C THR A 208 12.54 -24.82 15.95
N PRO A 209 13.68 -24.92 16.70
CA PRO A 209 13.74 -24.96 18.18
C PRO A 209 14.20 -23.65 18.90
N VAL A 210 14.00 -23.60 20.23
CA VAL A 210 14.08 -22.49 21.24
C VAL A 210 15.53 -22.21 21.79
N PRO A 211 15.88 -21.01 22.33
CA PRO A 211 17.27 -20.47 22.35
C PRO A 211 18.03 -20.44 23.71
N SER A 212 19.36 -20.25 23.69
CA SER A 212 20.12 -19.42 24.67
C SER A 212 21.56 -19.01 24.24
N SER A 213 21.90 -17.74 24.57
CA SER A 213 23.17 -16.98 24.74
C SER A 213 24.22 -16.79 23.61
N THR A 214 24.38 -15.51 23.23
CA THR A 214 25.37 -14.78 22.37
C THR A 214 26.77 -14.64 23.05
N PRO A 215 27.89 -14.16 22.40
CA PRO A 215 27.97 -13.32 21.18
C PRO A 215 29.15 -13.50 20.18
N THR A 216 28.95 -13.07 18.92
CA THR A 216 29.85 -12.40 17.91
C THR A 216 29.04 -12.30 16.58
N PRO A 217 29.14 -11.22 15.76
CA PRO A 217 27.98 -10.59 15.12
C PRO A 217 27.39 -11.39 13.94
N VAL A 218 26.07 -11.44 13.92
CA VAL A 218 25.24 -12.13 12.91
C VAL A 218 24.45 -11.05 12.14
N PRO A 219 24.34 -11.14 10.80
CA PRO A 219 23.49 -10.25 10.02
C PRO A 219 22.03 -10.38 10.45
N THR A 220 21.42 -9.24 10.76
CA THR A 220 20.06 -9.06 11.24
C THR A 220 19.03 -9.78 10.37
N ALA A 221 18.19 -10.61 10.99
CA ALA A 221 17.02 -11.24 10.38
C ALA A 221 16.05 -10.20 9.78
N THR A 222 15.55 -10.45 8.57
CA THR A 222 14.46 -9.66 7.97
C THR A 222 13.11 -10.05 8.61
N PRO A 223 12.30 -9.09 9.10
CA PRO A 223 10.97 -9.37 9.67
C PRO A 223 9.97 -9.88 8.62
N SER A 224 8.96 -10.62 9.09
CA SER A 224 7.68 -10.87 8.40
C SER A 224 7.12 -9.59 7.76
N GLY A 225 6.55 -9.70 6.56
CA GLY A 225 6.09 -8.58 5.73
C GLY A 225 5.29 -7.49 6.46
N TYR A 226 5.30 -6.30 5.87
CA TYR A 226 4.68 -5.10 6.45
C TYR A 226 3.16 -5.20 6.49
N THR A 227 2.54 -4.80 7.60
CA THR A 227 1.08 -4.71 7.72
C THR A 227 0.53 -3.67 6.74
N SER A 228 -0.55 -4.00 6.02
CA SER A 228 -1.25 -3.11 5.09
C SER A 228 -2.36 -2.28 5.77
N ASP A 229 -2.26 -2.04 7.07
CA ASP A 229 -3.27 -1.30 7.82
C ASP A 229 -3.22 0.18 7.44
N HIS A 230 -4.40 0.77 7.21
CA HIS A 230 -4.55 2.18 6.92
C HIS A 230 -5.32 2.90 8.05
N PRO A 231 -4.89 4.11 8.45
CA PRO A 231 -3.66 4.77 7.99
C PRO A 231 -2.40 4.08 8.51
N GLY A 232 -1.34 4.15 7.72
CA GLY A 232 -0.07 3.47 7.99
C GLY A 232 1.14 4.16 7.39
N MET A 233 1.02 5.38 6.85
CA MET A 233 2.16 6.12 6.30
C MET A 233 2.99 6.81 7.41
N TYR A 234 2.37 7.73 8.15
CA TYR A 234 3.00 8.46 9.27
C TYR A 234 2.20 8.41 10.57
N LEU A 235 0.97 7.91 10.51
CA LEU A 235 0.06 7.80 11.64
C LEU A 235 -0.67 6.46 11.57
N ASN A 236 -0.89 5.84 12.71
CA ASN A 236 -1.83 4.73 12.88
C ASN A 236 -2.97 5.16 13.83
N ALA A 237 -3.98 4.29 13.98
CA ALA A 237 -5.15 4.58 14.82
C ALA A 237 -4.78 4.96 16.27
N ASN A 238 -3.79 4.29 16.87
CA ASN A 238 -3.38 4.57 18.26
C ASN A 238 -2.73 5.95 18.40
N GLU A 239 -1.91 6.35 17.44
CA GLU A 239 -1.26 7.67 17.46
C GLU A 239 -2.26 8.79 17.20
N ILE A 240 -3.25 8.58 16.33
CA ILE A 240 -4.38 9.51 16.13
C ILE A 240 -5.15 9.69 17.44
N ASP A 241 -5.53 8.60 18.10
CA ASP A 241 -6.21 8.64 19.40
C ASP A 241 -5.39 9.35 20.47
N ALA A 242 -4.07 9.13 20.47
CA ALA A 242 -3.16 9.80 21.39
C ALA A 242 -3.10 11.31 21.12
N ILE A 243 -3.05 11.75 19.86
CA ILE A 243 -3.10 13.16 19.48
C ILE A 243 -4.42 13.79 19.94
N ILE A 244 -5.56 13.15 19.66
CA ILE A 244 -6.90 13.65 20.06
C ILE A 244 -6.95 13.86 21.58
N LYS A 245 -6.50 12.89 22.39
CA LYS A 245 -6.47 13.01 23.85
C LYS A 245 -5.60 14.18 24.33
N LYS A 246 -4.47 14.44 23.66
CA LYS A 246 -3.59 15.58 23.98
C LYS A 246 -4.25 16.91 23.61
N VAL A 247 -4.94 16.97 22.49
CA VAL A 247 -5.72 18.15 22.07
C VAL A 247 -6.87 18.42 23.05
N ASP A 248 -7.69 17.42 23.36
CA ASP A 248 -8.86 17.55 24.24
C ASP A 248 -8.50 17.96 25.67
N SER A 249 -7.34 17.50 26.16
CA SER A 249 -6.81 17.91 27.47
C SER A 249 -6.12 19.28 27.46
N GLY A 250 -6.01 19.94 26.30
CA GLY A 250 -5.31 21.21 26.16
C GLY A 250 -3.78 21.11 26.30
N GLN A 251 -3.20 19.91 26.13
CA GLN A 251 -1.77 19.69 26.28
C GLN A 251 -0.98 20.39 25.18
N GLN A 252 -0.05 21.25 25.58
CA GLN A 252 0.85 21.91 24.64
C GLN A 252 2.02 21.02 24.22
N PRO A 253 2.46 21.10 22.95
CA PRO A 253 1.99 22.03 21.91
C PRO A 253 0.92 21.47 20.96
N TRP A 254 0.39 20.27 21.23
CA TRP A 254 -0.63 19.66 20.37
C TRP A 254 -1.88 20.54 20.25
N LYS A 255 -2.32 21.16 21.35
CA LYS A 255 -3.47 22.06 21.32
C LYS A 255 -3.25 23.28 20.41
N GLU A 256 -2.12 23.97 20.56
CA GLU A 256 -1.79 25.12 19.71
C GLU A 256 -1.64 24.71 18.24
N ALA A 257 -0.98 23.58 17.96
CA ALA A 257 -0.85 23.05 16.60
C ALA A 257 -2.21 22.74 15.97
N TYR A 258 -3.10 22.09 16.73
CA TYR A 258 -4.45 21.77 16.30
C TYR A 258 -5.28 23.03 16.02
N ASP A 259 -5.26 24.01 16.93
CA ASP A 259 -6.03 25.25 16.75
C ASP A 259 -5.57 26.02 15.52
N LYS A 260 -4.27 26.16 15.33
CA LYS A 260 -3.71 26.82 14.14
C LYS A 260 -4.11 26.06 12.86
N PHE A 261 -3.94 24.74 12.86
CA PHE A 261 -4.29 23.88 11.73
C PHE A 261 -5.77 23.99 11.36
N MET A 262 -6.68 23.86 12.32
CA MET A 262 -8.13 23.91 12.09
C MET A 262 -8.64 25.31 11.71
N ASN A 263 -7.99 26.38 12.18
CA ASN A 263 -8.41 27.76 11.90
C ASN A 263 -7.80 28.35 10.62
N GLU A 264 -6.61 27.91 10.21
CA GLU A 264 -5.88 28.49 9.07
C GLU A 264 -5.80 27.51 7.88
N ASP A 265 -5.23 26.33 8.11
CA ASP A 265 -4.88 25.37 7.06
C ASP A 265 -6.10 24.63 6.49
N VAL A 266 -7.04 24.24 7.34
CA VAL A 266 -8.25 23.49 6.94
C VAL A 266 -9.21 24.35 6.11
N PRO A 267 -9.53 25.61 6.48
CA PRO A 267 -10.34 26.49 5.63
C PRO A 267 -9.70 26.77 4.28
N ALA A 268 -8.37 26.95 4.23
CA ALA A 268 -7.63 27.11 2.98
C ALA A 268 -7.74 25.85 2.09
N ALA A 269 -7.62 24.66 2.68
CA ALA A 269 -7.75 23.40 1.96
C ALA A 269 -9.17 23.17 1.43
N LEU A 270 -10.21 23.46 2.21
CA LEU A 270 -11.62 23.39 1.77
C LEU A 270 -11.89 24.30 0.56
N ASN A 271 -11.27 25.48 0.54
CA ASN A 271 -11.41 26.46 -0.54
C ASN A 271 -10.52 26.19 -1.76
N THR A 272 -9.71 25.11 -1.74
CA THR A 272 -8.87 24.76 -2.88
C THR A 272 -9.75 24.36 -4.07
N LYS A 273 -9.52 25.03 -5.21
CA LYS A 273 -10.22 24.73 -6.46
C LYS A 273 -9.83 23.34 -6.94
N ILE A 274 -10.75 22.67 -7.62
CA ILE A 274 -10.42 21.43 -8.33
C ILE A 274 -9.40 21.78 -9.42
N GLN A 275 -8.26 21.09 -9.43
CA GLN A 275 -7.12 21.33 -10.32
C GLN A 275 -6.59 20.01 -10.87
N SER A 276 -6.06 20.04 -12.09
CA SER A 276 -5.33 18.95 -12.72
C SER A 276 -4.37 19.49 -13.78
N VAL A 277 -3.51 18.63 -14.35
CA VAL A 277 -2.58 18.96 -15.45
C VAL A 277 -3.29 19.44 -16.71
N THR A 278 -4.55 19.07 -16.90
CA THR A 278 -5.34 19.56 -18.04
C THR A 278 -5.88 20.98 -17.82
N TYR A 279 -5.68 21.59 -16.65
CA TYR A 279 -6.24 22.88 -16.27
C TYR A 279 -5.17 23.99 -16.32
N GLY A 280 -4.92 24.51 -17.52
CA GLY A 280 -3.99 25.61 -17.76
C GLY A 280 -2.61 25.15 -18.23
N GLY A 281 -1.64 26.07 -18.24
CA GLY A 281 -0.29 25.79 -18.73
C GLY A 281 -0.18 25.64 -20.26
N LYS A 282 1.05 25.45 -20.73
CA LYS A 282 1.38 25.13 -22.11
C LYS A 282 1.12 23.65 -22.36
N VAL A 283 0.71 23.35 -23.60
CA VAL A 283 0.64 21.96 -24.07
C VAL A 283 2.04 21.34 -24.01
N PRO A 284 2.21 20.15 -23.41
CA PRO A 284 3.50 19.49 -23.34
C PRO A 284 4.09 19.19 -24.73
N PRO A 285 5.42 19.05 -24.88
CA PRO A 285 6.04 18.68 -26.15
C PRO A 285 5.58 17.34 -26.72
N SER A 286 5.01 16.44 -25.90
CA SER A 286 4.39 15.19 -26.37
C SER A 286 3.08 15.41 -27.14
N GLY A 287 2.47 16.59 -27.04
CA GLY A 287 1.16 16.91 -27.59
C GLY A 287 -0.01 16.38 -26.77
N ASP A 288 0.24 15.63 -25.70
CA ASP A 288 -0.79 15.10 -24.80
C ASP A 288 -0.93 16.00 -23.56
N ILE A 289 -2.10 16.64 -23.41
CA ILE A 289 -2.40 17.54 -22.28
C ILE A 289 -2.50 16.81 -20.93
N HIS A 290 -2.54 15.49 -20.92
CA HIS A 290 -2.52 14.68 -19.69
C HIS A 290 -1.10 14.41 -19.19
N ASP A 291 -0.06 14.73 -19.97
CA ASP A 291 1.33 14.58 -19.55
C ASP A 291 1.76 15.74 -18.65
N TYR A 292 2.35 15.42 -17.49
CA TYR A 292 2.90 16.45 -16.59
C TYR A 292 4.02 17.24 -17.28
N PHE A 293 3.94 18.57 -17.21
CA PHE A 293 4.88 19.48 -17.84
C PHE A 293 5.26 20.68 -16.96
N SER A 294 6.55 20.97 -16.94
CA SER A 294 7.14 22.10 -16.23
C SER A 294 8.44 22.48 -16.94
N GLU A 295 8.65 23.77 -17.17
CA GLU A 295 9.89 24.32 -17.72
C GLU A 295 10.94 24.47 -16.61
N THR A 296 12.22 24.38 -17.00
CA THR A 296 13.33 24.48 -16.06
C THR A 296 13.26 25.79 -15.25
N PRO A 297 13.15 25.72 -13.91
CA PRO A 297 12.88 26.88 -13.06
C PRO A 297 14.12 27.74 -12.79
N TYR A 298 15.27 27.42 -13.40
CA TYR A 298 16.55 28.04 -13.09
C TYR A 298 17.30 28.44 -14.35
N THR A 299 17.92 29.63 -14.32
CA THR A 299 18.92 30.03 -15.32
C THR A 299 20.32 29.53 -14.96
N SER A 300 20.59 29.30 -13.66
CA SER A 300 21.78 28.66 -13.08
C SER A 300 21.47 28.13 -11.67
N ASP A 301 22.34 27.30 -11.06
CA ASP A 301 22.07 26.62 -9.78
C ASP A 301 21.62 27.58 -8.66
N GLY A 302 20.36 27.45 -8.24
CA GLY A 302 19.74 28.28 -7.19
C GLY A 302 19.19 29.63 -7.64
N VAL A 303 19.33 30.01 -8.92
CA VAL A 303 18.86 31.31 -9.48
C VAL A 303 17.59 31.12 -10.31
N TYR A 304 16.46 31.61 -9.78
CA TYR A 304 15.12 31.34 -10.31
C TYR A 304 14.82 32.07 -11.62
N ASN A 305 14.22 31.37 -12.58
CA ASN A 305 13.67 31.90 -13.83
C ASN A 305 12.16 32.20 -13.65
N PRO A 306 11.72 33.46 -13.59
CA PRO A 306 10.33 33.81 -13.37
C PRO A 306 9.41 33.57 -14.58
N TYR A 307 9.97 33.28 -15.76
CA TYR A 307 9.21 33.10 -17.00
C TYR A 307 8.95 31.63 -17.36
N ALA A 308 9.49 30.69 -16.58
CA ALA A 308 9.24 29.27 -16.77
C ALA A 308 7.78 28.95 -16.48
N ASP A 309 7.11 28.25 -17.40
CA ASP A 309 5.81 27.66 -17.13
C ASP A 309 5.94 26.53 -16.12
N LYS A 310 5.25 26.67 -14.99
CA LYS A 310 5.25 25.75 -13.86
C LYS A 310 3.83 25.44 -13.39
N SER A 311 2.86 25.53 -14.30
CA SER A 311 1.44 25.41 -13.96
C SER A 311 1.13 24.08 -13.28
N ASP A 312 1.62 22.96 -13.83
CA ASP A 312 1.40 21.63 -13.24
C ASP A 312 2.12 21.47 -11.91
N TYR A 313 3.32 22.04 -11.77
CA TYR A 313 4.06 22.03 -10.51
C TYR A 313 3.28 22.73 -9.39
N TYR A 314 2.74 23.92 -9.66
CA TYR A 314 1.93 24.65 -8.67
C TYR A 314 0.59 23.97 -8.41
N GLY A 315 -0.03 23.37 -9.43
CA GLY A 315 -1.22 22.55 -9.28
C GLY A 315 -1.00 21.34 -8.38
N ALA A 316 0.10 20.61 -8.61
CA ALA A 316 0.50 19.45 -7.81
C ALA A 316 0.77 19.83 -6.35
N ILE A 317 1.45 20.97 -6.10
CA ILE A 317 1.61 21.51 -4.74
C ILE A 317 0.26 21.80 -4.10
N ALA A 318 -0.64 22.47 -4.80
CA ALA A 318 -1.93 22.88 -4.26
C ALA A 318 -2.79 21.65 -3.89
N VAL A 319 -2.91 20.69 -4.80
CA VAL A 319 -3.64 19.43 -4.60
C VAL A 319 -3.00 18.61 -3.48
N GLY A 320 -1.69 18.38 -3.53
CA GLY A 320 -0.97 17.61 -2.52
C GLY A 320 -1.12 18.20 -1.11
N LYS A 321 -0.97 19.53 -0.98
CA LYS A 321 -1.16 20.23 0.30
C LYS A 321 -2.62 20.15 0.80
N ALA A 322 -3.59 20.34 -0.08
CA ALA A 322 -5.00 20.35 0.29
C ALA A 322 -5.47 18.95 0.71
N VAL A 323 -5.17 17.92 -0.08
CA VAL A 323 -5.53 16.52 0.23
C VAL A 323 -4.92 16.08 1.56
N ARG A 324 -3.64 16.40 1.79
CA ARG A 324 -2.96 16.14 3.07
C ARG A 324 -3.64 16.79 4.27
N ASN A 325 -3.96 18.08 4.18
CA ASN A 325 -4.64 18.80 5.26
C ASN A 325 -6.06 18.25 5.49
N LEU A 326 -6.81 17.97 4.43
CA LEU A 326 -8.17 17.44 4.57
C LEU A 326 -8.19 16.03 5.15
N GLY A 327 -7.25 15.17 4.75
CA GLY A 327 -7.09 13.83 5.32
C GLY A 327 -6.77 13.88 6.82
N LEU A 328 -5.86 14.76 7.24
CA LEU A 328 -5.54 14.94 8.65
C LEU A 328 -6.72 15.50 9.46
N ALA A 329 -7.47 16.45 8.89
CA ALA A 329 -8.68 16.96 9.52
C ALA A 329 -9.75 15.87 9.68
N TYR A 330 -9.95 15.02 8.67
CA TYR A 330 -10.85 13.87 8.76
C TYR A 330 -10.41 12.89 9.86
N ALA A 331 -9.13 12.52 9.89
CA ALA A 331 -8.59 11.58 10.88
C ALA A 331 -8.79 12.07 12.32
N LEU A 332 -8.65 13.38 12.57
CA LEU A 332 -8.76 13.97 13.91
C LEU A 332 -10.21 14.26 14.35
N THR A 333 -11.15 14.43 13.42
CA THR A 333 -12.52 14.89 13.74
C THR A 333 -13.62 13.88 13.39
N GLY A 334 -13.35 12.97 12.45
CA GLY A 334 -14.35 12.09 11.86
C GLY A 334 -15.36 12.79 10.93
N GLU A 335 -15.18 14.08 10.63
CA GLU A 335 -16.15 14.83 9.82
C GLU A 335 -16.02 14.55 8.32
N ASN A 336 -17.05 13.91 7.75
CA ASN A 336 -17.09 13.49 6.33
C ASN A 336 -16.79 14.60 5.31
N LYS A 337 -17.16 15.86 5.60
CA LYS A 337 -16.95 17.01 4.70
C LYS A 337 -15.48 17.18 4.27
N TYR A 338 -14.54 16.79 5.13
CA TYR A 338 -13.12 16.87 4.82
C TYR A 338 -12.70 15.76 3.85
N ALA A 339 -13.10 14.52 4.11
CA ALA A 339 -12.84 13.38 3.23
C ALA A 339 -13.54 13.55 1.86
N ASP A 340 -14.77 14.05 1.83
CA ASP A 340 -15.51 14.33 0.59
C ASP A 340 -14.74 15.28 -0.34
N LYS A 341 -14.18 16.36 0.22
CA LYS A 341 -13.39 17.32 -0.55
C LYS A 341 -12.04 16.74 -0.99
N ALA A 342 -11.40 15.92 -0.16
CA ALA A 342 -10.15 15.23 -0.50
C ALA A 342 -10.36 14.27 -1.68
N VAL A 343 -11.44 13.47 -1.67
CA VAL A 343 -11.79 12.56 -2.77
C VAL A 343 -12.01 13.32 -4.08
N GLN A 344 -12.69 14.48 -4.06
CA GLN A 344 -12.88 15.29 -5.26
C GLN A 344 -11.55 15.73 -5.90
N LEU A 345 -10.58 16.14 -5.08
CA LEU A 345 -9.25 16.57 -5.53
C LEU A 345 -8.43 15.39 -6.07
N ILE A 346 -8.41 14.25 -5.36
CA ILE A 346 -7.74 13.02 -5.79
C ILE A 346 -8.31 12.55 -7.13
N ASN A 347 -9.65 12.46 -7.23
CA ASN A 347 -10.31 11.95 -8.43
C ASN A 347 -10.04 12.83 -9.65
N ALA A 348 -10.02 14.16 -9.51
CA ALA A 348 -9.69 15.05 -10.62
C ALA A 348 -8.25 14.87 -11.11
N TRP A 349 -7.28 14.70 -10.21
CA TRP A 349 -5.88 14.56 -10.56
C TRP A 349 -5.52 13.20 -11.15
N SER A 350 -6.18 12.12 -10.71
CA SER A 350 -5.69 10.74 -10.95
C SER A 350 -6.72 9.76 -11.53
N VAL A 351 -8.02 10.03 -11.40
CA VAL A 351 -9.08 9.06 -11.74
C VAL A 351 -9.86 9.47 -12.98
N ASN A 352 -10.41 10.69 -12.99
CA ASN A 352 -11.32 11.15 -14.04
C ASN A 352 -10.59 11.18 -15.40
N PRO A 353 -11.03 10.41 -16.40
CA PRO A 353 -10.33 10.31 -17.68
C PRO A 353 -10.22 11.65 -18.44
N GLU A 354 -11.12 12.60 -18.22
CA GLU A 354 -11.06 13.92 -18.86
C GLU A 354 -10.00 14.84 -18.26
N THR A 355 -9.54 14.55 -17.05
CA THR A 355 -8.66 15.45 -16.30
C THR A 355 -7.40 14.80 -15.76
N ARG A 356 -7.37 13.48 -15.61
CA ARG A 356 -6.28 12.78 -14.92
C ARG A 356 -4.93 13.06 -15.55
N MET A 357 -3.91 13.20 -14.72
CA MET A 357 -2.52 13.12 -15.17
C MET A 357 -2.22 11.68 -15.62
N ASN A 358 -1.53 11.51 -16.74
CA ASN A 358 -0.99 10.20 -17.12
C ASN A 358 0.01 9.73 -16.03
N PRO A 359 -0.08 8.49 -15.52
CA PRO A 359 0.77 8.01 -14.42
C PRO A 359 2.18 7.67 -14.91
N LYS A 360 2.88 8.66 -15.47
CA LYS A 360 4.25 8.50 -15.96
C LYS A 360 5.11 9.73 -15.68
N PHE A 361 6.38 9.48 -15.45
CA PHE A 361 7.42 10.51 -15.44
C PHE A 361 7.73 10.92 -16.88
N THR A 362 7.68 12.22 -17.16
CA THR A 362 7.95 12.79 -18.47
C THR A 362 9.40 13.26 -18.56
N ASP A 363 10.06 12.99 -19.69
CA ASP A 363 11.46 13.38 -19.90
C ASP A 363 11.56 14.75 -20.60
N PHE A 364 11.01 15.77 -19.95
CA PHE A 364 11.13 17.17 -20.38
C PHE A 364 12.20 17.86 -19.52
N ASN A 365 13.47 17.73 -19.90
CA ASN A 365 14.64 18.20 -19.13
C ASN A 365 14.69 17.66 -17.70
N GLY A 366 14.19 16.44 -17.48
CA GLY A 366 14.19 15.76 -16.18
C GLY A 366 13.34 16.42 -15.07
N GLN A 367 12.50 17.42 -15.36
CA GLN A 367 11.79 18.15 -14.30
C GLN A 367 10.82 17.27 -13.50
N SER A 368 10.08 16.40 -14.18
CA SER A 368 9.13 15.49 -13.54
C SER A 368 9.80 14.60 -12.48
N TYR A 369 11.03 14.15 -12.74
CA TYR A 369 11.84 13.29 -11.86
C TYR A 369 12.21 13.95 -10.54
N VAL A 370 12.18 15.28 -10.48
CA VAL A 370 12.42 16.07 -9.27
C VAL A 370 11.10 16.52 -8.65
N GLU A 371 10.17 16.99 -9.46
CA GLU A 371 8.96 17.68 -9.00
C GLU A 371 7.85 16.75 -8.52
N ILE A 372 7.62 15.62 -9.19
CA ILE A 372 6.58 14.66 -8.80
C ILE A 372 6.84 14.10 -7.39
N PRO A 373 8.07 13.63 -7.06
CA PRO A 373 8.38 13.09 -5.72
C PRO A 373 8.13 14.08 -4.58
N ILE A 374 8.37 15.37 -4.82
CA ILE A 374 8.28 16.41 -3.78
C ILE A 374 6.88 17.02 -3.65
N THR A 375 5.97 16.75 -4.60
CA THR A 375 4.62 17.35 -4.65
C THR A 375 3.50 16.33 -4.40
N LEU A 376 3.60 15.12 -4.95
CA LEU A 376 2.50 14.15 -4.89
C LEU A 376 2.49 13.30 -3.61
N THR A 377 3.62 13.20 -2.90
CA THR A 377 3.71 12.45 -1.64
C THR A 377 2.71 12.94 -0.59
N GLY A 378 2.41 14.25 -0.55
CA GLY A 378 1.35 14.80 0.31
C GLY A 378 -0.06 14.29 -0.05
N MET A 379 -0.35 14.12 -1.35
CA MET A 379 -1.61 13.52 -1.80
C MET A 379 -1.73 12.07 -1.34
N PHE A 380 -0.64 11.30 -1.42
CA PHE A 380 -0.61 9.91 -0.95
C PHE A 380 -0.85 9.84 0.56
N TYR A 381 -0.22 10.72 1.35
CA TYR A 381 -0.47 10.76 2.79
C TYR A 381 -1.94 11.09 3.12
N GLY A 382 -2.53 12.10 2.47
CA GLY A 382 -3.94 12.41 2.69
C GLY A 382 -4.88 11.28 2.26
N ALA A 383 -4.56 10.56 1.18
CA ALA A 383 -5.31 9.39 0.73
C ALA A 383 -5.24 8.22 1.74
N ASP A 384 -4.07 7.98 2.33
CA ASP A 384 -3.87 6.98 3.40
C ASP A 384 -4.78 7.26 4.61
N LEU A 385 -4.86 8.53 5.04
CA LEU A 385 -5.69 8.97 6.17
C LEU A 385 -7.19 8.80 5.94
N ILE A 386 -7.66 8.90 4.70
CA ILE A 386 -9.08 8.73 4.34
C ILE A 386 -9.37 7.34 3.74
N TRP A 387 -8.41 6.41 3.74
CA TRP A 387 -8.52 5.18 2.97
C TRP A 387 -9.78 4.37 3.32
N ASN A 388 -10.16 4.34 4.59
CA ASN A 388 -11.33 3.60 5.08
C ASN A 388 -12.63 4.42 5.10
N TYR A 389 -12.62 5.64 4.53
CA TYR A 389 -13.80 6.47 4.40
C TYR A 389 -14.84 5.83 3.47
N GLN A 390 -16.05 5.61 3.99
CA GLN A 390 -17.11 4.89 3.28
C GLN A 390 -17.71 5.67 2.10
N GLY A 391 -17.54 7.00 2.06
CA GLY A 391 -18.03 7.83 0.95
C GLY A 391 -17.13 7.83 -0.29
N TRP A 392 -15.94 7.21 -0.24
CA TRP A 392 -15.10 7.06 -1.43
C TRP A 392 -15.61 5.88 -2.28
N ASN A 393 -16.04 6.17 -3.50
CA ASN A 393 -16.43 5.13 -4.45
C ASN A 393 -15.30 4.10 -4.64
N VAL A 394 -15.63 2.82 -4.45
CA VAL A 394 -14.65 1.71 -4.47
C VAL A 394 -13.96 1.57 -5.83
N ALA A 395 -14.67 1.80 -6.94
CA ALA A 395 -14.08 1.73 -8.27
C ALA A 395 -13.06 2.86 -8.49
N ASP A 396 -13.42 4.10 -8.11
CA ASP A 396 -12.51 5.25 -8.20
C ASP A 396 -11.27 5.07 -7.32
N LYS A 397 -11.45 4.55 -6.10
CA LYS A 397 -10.35 4.23 -5.18
C LYS A 397 -9.41 3.18 -5.77
N ASN A 398 -9.94 2.16 -6.45
CA ASN A 398 -9.12 1.15 -7.15
C ASN A 398 -8.38 1.73 -8.35
N VAL A 399 -9.00 2.65 -9.11
CA VAL A 399 -8.31 3.39 -10.18
C VAL A 399 -7.18 4.24 -9.62
N PHE A 400 -7.40 4.95 -8.50
CA PHE A 400 -6.35 5.69 -7.81
C PHE A 400 -5.21 4.77 -7.36
N LYS A 401 -5.52 3.62 -6.74
CA LYS A 401 -4.50 2.64 -6.33
C LYS A 401 -3.65 2.17 -7.51
N SER A 402 -4.27 1.83 -8.64
CA SER A 402 -3.56 1.46 -9.88
C SER A 402 -2.70 2.61 -10.39
N TRP A 403 -3.25 3.82 -10.42
CA TRP A 403 -2.55 5.02 -10.87
C TRP A 403 -1.28 5.29 -10.05
N VAL A 404 -1.33 5.08 -8.72
CA VAL A 404 -0.15 5.21 -7.83
C VAL A 404 0.90 4.13 -8.14
N GLY A 405 0.48 2.89 -8.43
CA GLY A 405 1.39 1.82 -8.86
C GLY A 405 2.07 2.10 -10.20
N ASP A 406 1.30 2.58 -11.17
CA ASP A 406 1.79 2.90 -12.52
C ASP A 406 2.82 4.04 -12.48
N ILE A 407 2.55 5.11 -11.71
CA ILE A 407 3.49 6.23 -11.60
C ILE A 407 4.74 5.86 -10.80
N SER A 408 4.62 5.01 -9.76
CA SER A 408 5.79 4.44 -9.05
C SER A 408 6.66 3.63 -10.01
N THR A 409 6.05 2.74 -10.80
CA THR A 409 6.75 1.93 -11.81
C THR A 409 7.44 2.81 -12.85
N SER A 410 6.74 3.82 -13.36
CA SER A 410 7.31 4.75 -14.35
C SER A 410 8.48 5.57 -13.82
N ARG A 411 8.63 5.76 -12.50
CA ARG A 411 9.81 6.44 -11.93
C ARG A 411 11.10 5.72 -12.25
N GLY A 412 11.03 4.40 -12.40
CA GLY A 412 12.18 3.52 -12.59
C GLY A 412 13.06 3.39 -11.34
N ARG A 413 13.93 2.37 -11.37
CA ARG A 413 14.82 1.98 -10.25
C ARG A 413 16.30 2.29 -10.50
N SER A 414 16.64 2.94 -11.62
CA SER A 414 18.03 3.30 -11.95
C SER A 414 18.64 4.16 -10.86
N LYS A 415 19.84 3.79 -10.39
CA LYS A 415 20.59 4.50 -9.34
C LYS A 415 21.59 5.45 -9.98
N GLU A 416 21.64 6.70 -9.52
CA GLU A 416 22.66 7.66 -9.94
C GLU A 416 24.06 7.30 -9.42
N SER A 417 25.10 7.55 -10.23
CA SER A 417 26.50 7.32 -9.83
C SER A 417 27.01 8.30 -8.76
N THR A 418 26.34 9.43 -8.58
CA THR A 418 26.66 10.45 -7.58
C THR A 418 25.36 10.93 -6.94
N PRO A 419 24.73 10.08 -6.11
CA PRO A 419 23.37 10.31 -5.66
C PRO A 419 23.29 11.57 -4.81
N THR A 420 22.30 12.41 -5.07
CA THR A 420 22.01 13.62 -4.29
C THR A 420 20.66 13.48 -3.56
N ASN A 421 20.15 14.57 -2.99
CA ASN A 421 18.79 14.69 -2.48
C ASN A 421 17.71 14.12 -3.42
N TYR A 422 17.91 14.12 -4.74
CA TYR A 422 16.98 13.51 -5.69
C TYR A 422 16.73 12.02 -5.44
N GLU A 423 17.75 11.26 -5.06
CA GLU A 423 17.60 9.84 -4.75
C GLU A 423 16.89 9.63 -3.41
N ASN A 424 17.10 10.52 -2.42
CA ASN A 424 16.36 10.49 -1.16
C ASN A 424 14.86 10.73 -1.39
N TRP A 425 14.51 11.68 -2.24
CA TRP A 425 13.11 11.94 -2.61
C TRP A 425 12.52 10.84 -3.49
N LYS A 426 13.32 10.18 -4.35
CA LYS A 426 12.89 8.97 -5.07
C LYS A 426 12.50 7.86 -4.09
N VAL A 427 13.36 7.59 -3.11
CA VAL A 427 13.11 6.60 -2.05
C VAL A 427 11.83 6.92 -1.27
N LEU A 428 11.64 8.18 -0.87
CA LEU A 428 10.43 8.61 -0.18
C LEU A 428 9.17 8.44 -1.04
N PHE A 429 9.21 8.86 -2.31
CA PHE A 429 8.09 8.74 -3.23
C PHE A 429 7.66 7.29 -3.43
N VAL A 430 8.64 6.41 -3.61
CA VAL A 430 8.41 4.98 -3.79
C VAL A 430 7.82 4.37 -2.53
N SER A 431 8.45 4.57 -1.37
CA SER A 431 7.94 4.00 -0.11
C SER A 431 6.53 4.52 0.19
N SER A 432 6.25 5.79 -0.09
CA SER A 432 4.91 6.36 0.06
C SER A 432 3.90 5.78 -0.94
N SER A 433 4.31 5.50 -2.17
CA SER A 433 3.49 4.81 -3.18
C SER A 433 3.17 3.38 -2.73
N ALA A 434 4.18 2.68 -2.22
CA ALA A 434 4.07 1.33 -1.65
C ALA A 434 3.09 1.26 -0.47
N VAL A 435 2.95 2.33 0.34
CA VAL A 435 1.91 2.38 1.36
C VAL A 435 0.52 2.26 0.73
N ILE A 436 0.25 3.00 -0.35
CA ILE A 436 -1.06 3.02 -1.01
C ILE A 436 -1.32 1.74 -1.81
N THR A 437 -0.31 1.22 -2.49
CA THR A 437 -0.44 0.03 -3.31
C THR A 437 -0.40 -1.26 -2.49
N GLY A 438 0.21 -1.23 -1.30
CA GLY A 438 0.56 -2.42 -0.53
C GLY A 438 1.72 -3.21 -1.16
N ASP A 439 2.56 -2.56 -1.97
CA ASP A 439 3.68 -3.21 -2.66
C ASP A 439 4.91 -3.31 -1.73
N ASN A 440 5.11 -4.50 -1.16
CA ASN A 440 6.25 -4.76 -0.28
C ASN A 440 7.60 -4.68 -1.00
N ASN A 441 7.67 -4.90 -2.31
CA ASN A 441 8.95 -4.84 -3.04
C ASN A 441 9.41 -3.42 -3.21
N ASP A 442 8.49 -2.53 -3.56
CA ASP A 442 8.75 -1.11 -3.61
C ASP A 442 9.16 -0.61 -2.22
N MET A 443 8.53 -1.12 -1.16
CA MET A 443 8.88 -0.81 0.22
C MET A 443 10.28 -1.31 0.62
N ASP A 444 10.59 -2.58 0.34
CA ASP A 444 11.88 -3.20 0.65
C ASP A 444 13.01 -2.58 -0.16
N TRP A 445 12.79 -2.37 -1.45
CA TRP A 445 13.72 -1.64 -2.29
C TRP A 445 13.97 -0.24 -1.71
N ALA A 446 12.93 0.45 -1.24
CA ALA A 446 13.08 1.79 -0.69
C ALA A 446 13.92 1.77 0.60
N PHE A 447 13.64 0.85 1.53
CA PHE A 447 14.37 0.78 2.80
C PHE A 447 15.79 0.23 2.63
N GLN A 448 16.02 -0.70 1.71
CA GLN A 448 17.36 -1.16 1.37
C GLN A 448 18.16 -0.05 0.70
N TYR A 449 17.58 0.61 -0.30
CA TYR A 449 18.28 1.68 -1.00
C TYR A 449 18.54 2.89 -0.10
N TRP A 450 17.64 3.17 0.83
CA TRP A 450 17.88 4.14 1.91
C TRP A 450 19.15 3.81 2.70
N LYS A 451 19.33 2.54 3.11
CA LYS A 451 20.53 2.08 3.85
C LYS A 451 21.80 2.17 3.02
N GLU A 452 21.71 1.86 1.72
CA GLU A 452 22.83 2.02 0.77
C GLU A 452 23.23 3.48 0.58
N LEU A 453 22.27 4.41 0.55
CA LEU A 453 22.53 5.84 0.36
C LEU A 453 23.29 6.45 1.54
N VAL A 454 23.08 5.99 2.77
CA VAL A 454 23.75 6.53 3.98
C VAL A 454 25.27 6.62 3.80
N PRO A 455 26.02 5.53 3.55
CA PRO A 455 27.47 5.62 3.41
C PRO A 455 27.95 6.27 2.10
N ILE A 456 27.07 6.45 1.11
CA ILE A 456 27.43 7.09 -0.17
C ILE A 456 27.31 8.61 -0.07
N GLN A 457 26.32 9.09 0.67
CA GLN A 457 25.99 10.51 0.77
C GLN A 457 26.49 11.18 2.05
N MET A 458 26.87 10.39 3.07
CA MET A 458 27.26 10.88 4.39
C MET A 458 28.71 10.48 4.73
N ASP A 459 29.49 11.43 5.25
CA ASP A 459 30.81 11.14 5.83
C ASP A 459 30.72 10.72 7.32
N GLU A 460 31.86 10.35 7.90
CA GLU A 460 32.00 9.93 9.31
C GLU A 460 31.66 11.03 10.33
N LYS A 461 31.45 12.28 9.88
CA LYS A 461 31.05 13.40 10.73
C LYS A 461 29.57 13.73 10.63
N GLY A 462 28.82 13.07 9.74
CA GLY A 462 27.41 13.35 9.49
C GLY A 462 27.14 14.40 8.41
N GLN A 463 28.16 14.78 7.64
CA GLN A 463 28.03 15.75 6.56
C GLN A 463 27.40 15.10 5.33
N MET A 464 26.41 15.76 4.72
CA MET A 464 25.82 15.32 3.44
C MET A 464 26.73 15.74 2.27
N VAL A 465 27.83 15.01 2.03
CA VAL A 465 28.96 15.45 1.19
C VAL A 465 28.58 15.85 -0.23
N ASN A 466 27.61 15.18 -0.84
CA ASN A 466 27.16 15.49 -2.21
C ASN A 466 26.34 16.79 -2.29
N GLU A 467 25.84 17.29 -1.16
CA GLU A 467 25.08 18.53 -1.04
C GLU A 467 25.97 19.72 -0.66
N LEU A 468 27.13 19.47 -0.04
CA LEU A 468 28.06 20.53 0.40
C LEU A 468 28.67 21.36 -0.74
N ARG A 469 28.70 20.80 -1.95
CA ARG A 469 29.16 21.48 -3.17
C ARG A 469 28.15 22.48 -3.76
N ARG A 470 26.94 22.57 -3.19
CA ARG A 470 25.85 23.41 -3.71
C ARG A 470 25.90 24.80 -3.10
N THR A 471 25.37 25.79 -3.84
CA THR A 471 25.30 27.18 -3.37
C THR A 471 24.39 27.37 -2.15
N ARG A 472 23.46 26.44 -1.94
CA ARG A 472 22.55 26.34 -0.79
C ARG A 472 22.78 25.05 -0.01
N SER A 473 24.03 24.83 0.41
CA SER A 473 24.48 23.53 0.95
C SER A 473 23.77 23.08 2.22
N LEU A 474 23.45 24.00 3.15
CA LEU A 474 22.72 23.66 4.37
C LEU A 474 21.28 23.29 4.03
N PHE A 475 20.62 24.06 3.16
CA PHE A 475 19.29 23.73 2.69
C PHE A 475 19.23 22.34 2.04
N TYR A 476 20.13 22.02 1.11
CA TYR A 476 20.09 20.72 0.42
C TYR A 476 20.48 19.54 1.32
N SER A 477 21.34 19.77 2.31
CA SER A 477 21.63 18.76 3.35
C SER A 477 20.37 18.44 4.15
N LEU A 478 19.66 19.46 4.63
CA LEU A 478 18.39 19.29 5.35
C LEU A 478 17.27 18.76 4.46
N PHE A 479 17.29 19.10 3.17
CA PHE A 479 16.34 18.58 2.19
C PHE A 479 16.51 17.07 1.97
N SER A 480 17.74 16.56 2.02
CA SER A 480 18.03 15.12 2.04
C SER A 480 17.58 14.49 3.35
N ILE A 481 18.00 15.05 4.49
CA ILE A 481 17.66 14.53 5.83
C ILE A 481 16.14 14.47 6.02
N ASN A 482 15.40 15.44 5.48
CA ASN A 482 13.94 15.45 5.52
C ASN A 482 13.33 14.21 4.84
N ALA A 483 13.71 13.94 3.59
CA ALA A 483 13.22 12.76 2.86
C ALA A 483 13.65 11.45 3.52
N MET A 484 14.90 11.40 4.03
CA MET A 484 15.41 10.25 4.76
C MET A 484 14.61 10.01 6.05
N THR A 485 14.26 11.07 6.80
CA THR A 485 13.49 10.99 8.05
C THR A 485 12.06 10.54 7.80
N GLN A 486 11.42 11.08 6.75
CA GLN A 486 10.07 10.64 6.37
C GLN A 486 10.04 9.16 5.96
N THR A 487 11.04 8.70 5.20
CA THR A 487 11.18 7.27 4.89
C THR A 487 11.36 6.44 6.17
N ALA A 488 12.12 6.94 7.14
CA ALA A 488 12.30 6.27 8.43
C ALA A 488 11.01 6.18 9.26
N GLU A 489 10.12 7.17 9.20
CA GLU A 489 8.78 7.06 9.79
C GLU A 489 7.93 5.99 9.09
N ILE A 490 7.91 5.97 7.76
CA ILE A 490 7.21 4.90 7.00
C ILE A 490 7.73 3.51 7.41
N ALA A 491 9.05 3.37 7.58
CA ALA A 491 9.69 2.16 8.06
C ALA A 491 9.35 1.80 9.51
N ARG A 492 9.23 2.80 10.40
CA ARG A 492 8.89 2.58 11.82
C ARG A 492 7.50 1.97 11.98
N HIS A 493 6.53 2.45 11.19
CA HIS A 493 5.17 1.88 11.13
C HIS A 493 5.12 0.43 10.65
N ARG A 494 6.26 -0.05 10.17
CA ARG A 494 6.48 -1.34 9.54
C ARG A 494 7.46 -2.21 10.32
N GLY A 495 7.76 -1.81 11.56
CA GLY A 495 8.65 -2.55 12.46
C GLY A 495 10.13 -2.41 12.11
N ILE A 496 10.51 -1.52 11.18
CA ILE A 496 11.91 -1.28 10.81
C ILE A 496 12.39 0.02 11.41
N ASP A 497 13.45 -0.10 12.20
CA ASP A 497 14.07 1.03 12.87
C ASP A 497 15.21 1.64 12.04
N LEU A 498 14.85 2.50 11.08
CA LEU A 498 15.85 3.29 10.34
C LEU A 498 16.39 4.47 11.16
N TYR A 499 15.73 4.87 12.25
CA TYR A 499 16.22 5.92 13.16
C TYR A 499 17.48 5.51 13.94
N ASN A 500 17.60 4.21 14.26
CA ASN A 500 18.76 3.63 14.92
C ASN A 500 19.70 2.88 13.97
N TYR A 501 19.43 2.84 12.66
CA TYR A 501 20.36 2.28 11.70
C TYR A 501 21.70 3.03 11.75
N LYS A 502 22.79 2.25 11.78
CA LYS A 502 24.17 2.73 11.74
C LYS A 502 25.00 1.82 10.85
N THR A 503 25.86 2.41 10.03
CA THR A 503 26.98 1.70 9.38
C THR A 503 28.04 1.33 10.41
N ASP A 504 29.00 0.47 10.03
CA ASP A 504 30.09 0.04 10.92
C ASP A 504 30.94 1.19 11.47
N ASP A 505 31.04 2.29 10.72
CA ASP A 505 31.73 3.54 11.11
C ASP A 505 30.80 4.59 11.74
N GLY A 506 29.56 4.23 12.08
CA GLY A 506 28.65 5.04 12.90
C GLY A 506 27.76 6.02 12.14
N ARG A 507 27.76 6.02 10.80
CA ARG A 507 26.91 6.90 9.97
C ARG A 507 25.45 6.47 9.99
N GLY A 508 24.55 7.45 10.07
CA GLY A 508 23.11 7.24 10.16
C GLY A 508 22.38 8.56 10.46
N LEU A 509 21.05 8.52 10.55
CA LEU A 509 20.23 9.73 10.77
C LEU A 509 20.66 10.53 12.00
N GLU A 510 20.93 9.84 13.10
CA GLU A 510 21.34 10.49 14.35
C GLU A 510 22.62 11.32 14.18
N LEU A 511 23.61 10.80 13.46
CA LEU A 511 24.86 11.50 13.19
C LEU A 511 24.63 12.74 12.31
N ALA A 512 23.76 12.62 11.30
CA ALA A 512 23.37 13.75 10.47
C ALA A 512 22.68 14.85 11.30
N PHE A 513 21.71 14.49 12.13
CA PHE A 513 21.05 15.46 13.00
C PHE A 513 22.02 16.11 13.99
N ASP A 514 22.93 15.33 14.60
CA ASP A 514 23.94 15.84 15.52
C ASP A 514 24.89 16.84 14.85
N PHE A 515 25.32 16.56 13.62
CA PHE A 515 26.16 17.48 12.85
C PHE A 515 25.45 18.81 12.57
N HIS A 516 24.18 18.76 12.16
CA HIS A 516 23.46 19.96 11.72
C HIS A 516 22.87 20.80 12.86
N ALA A 517 22.64 20.21 14.04
CA ALA A 517 21.95 20.87 15.15
C ALA A 517 22.60 22.18 15.64
N PRO A 518 23.94 22.26 15.85
CA PRO A 518 24.58 23.48 16.36
C PRO A 518 24.41 24.68 15.41
N TYR A 519 24.45 24.44 14.10
CA TYR A 519 24.29 25.47 13.09
C TYR A 519 22.84 26.00 13.04
N LEU A 520 21.86 25.10 13.10
CA LEU A 520 20.45 25.47 13.08
C LEU A 520 19.97 26.13 14.39
N ALA A 521 20.58 25.77 15.52
CA ALA A 521 20.34 26.43 16.81
C ALA A 521 21.02 27.81 16.89
N GLY A 522 21.86 28.19 15.91
CA GLY A 522 22.63 29.44 15.91
C GLY A 522 23.77 29.45 16.92
N LYS A 523 24.26 28.26 17.33
CA LYS A 523 25.40 28.10 18.23
C LYS A 523 26.73 28.14 17.49
N GLU A 524 26.72 27.77 16.21
CA GLU A 524 27.88 27.78 15.32
C GLU A 524 27.51 28.39 13.96
N ASN A 525 28.53 28.86 13.24
CA ASN A 525 28.37 29.35 11.87
C ASN A 525 28.54 28.19 10.88
N TRP A 526 27.66 28.12 9.88
CA TRP A 526 27.76 27.13 8.82
C TRP A 526 29.06 27.35 8.01
N PRO A 527 29.95 26.35 7.89
CA PRO A 527 31.28 26.54 7.29
C PRO A 527 31.30 26.42 5.76
N TYR A 528 30.17 26.12 5.12
CA TYR A 528 30.05 25.98 3.65
C TYR A 528 29.17 27.09 3.05
N GLN A 529 29.08 27.13 1.72
CA GLN A 529 28.31 28.16 1.02
C GLN A 529 26.80 28.00 1.27
N GLU A 530 26.15 29.06 1.76
CA GLU A 530 24.69 29.13 1.88
C GLU A 530 24.21 30.52 1.47
N ILE A 531 23.75 30.65 0.22
CA ILE A 531 23.34 31.94 -0.34
C ILE A 531 21.94 32.40 0.12
N ARG A 532 21.13 31.52 0.75
CA ARG A 532 19.80 31.86 1.29
C ARG A 532 19.57 31.25 2.68
N PRO A 533 20.19 31.83 3.73
CA PRO A 533 20.11 31.30 5.09
C PRO A 533 18.76 31.54 5.80
N ASP A 534 17.81 32.19 5.13
CA ASP A 534 16.45 32.46 5.61
C ASP A 534 15.46 31.31 5.31
N LEU A 535 15.88 30.31 4.52
CA LEU A 535 15.01 29.27 4.00
C LEU A 535 15.48 27.86 4.42
N PHE A 536 15.48 27.57 5.72
CA PHE A 536 15.78 26.24 6.25
C PHE A 536 14.52 25.44 6.62
N GLU A 537 14.66 24.12 6.64
CA GLU A 537 13.64 23.17 7.05
C GLU A 537 14.00 22.65 8.45
N TYR A 538 13.20 23.03 9.45
CA TYR A 538 13.41 22.67 10.85
C TYR A 538 12.53 21.51 11.31
N ALA A 539 11.48 21.21 10.53
CA ALA A 539 10.34 20.44 11.01
C ALA A 539 10.71 19.00 11.40
N THR A 540 11.69 18.40 10.73
CA THR A 540 12.14 17.03 11.01
C THR A 540 12.87 16.89 12.34
N PHE A 541 13.39 17.97 12.93
CA PHE A 541 13.94 17.95 14.27
C PHE A 541 12.88 17.65 15.33
N GLU A 542 11.59 17.95 15.07
CA GLU A 542 10.52 17.58 16.00
C GLU A 542 10.36 16.06 16.11
N LEU A 543 10.41 15.34 14.98
CA LEU A 543 10.44 13.87 14.98
C LEU A 543 11.75 13.34 15.58
N ALA A 544 12.90 13.90 15.21
CA ALA A 544 14.18 13.47 15.79
C ALA A 544 14.19 13.63 17.32
N HIS A 545 13.63 14.72 17.85
CA HIS A 545 13.49 14.95 19.28
C HIS A 545 12.46 14.02 19.92
N SER A 546 11.34 13.73 19.27
CA SER A 546 10.33 12.78 19.79
C SER A 546 10.91 11.37 19.98
N PHE A 547 11.87 11.00 19.13
CA PHE A 547 12.57 9.73 19.18
C PHE A 547 13.78 9.72 20.13
N LYS A 548 14.71 10.68 20.00
CA LYS A 548 16.00 10.69 20.75
C LYS A 548 15.99 11.52 22.03
N GLN A 549 15.05 12.45 22.19
CA GLN A 549 14.95 13.36 23.35
C GLN A 549 16.24 14.16 23.66
N LYS A 550 17.06 14.45 22.64
CA LYS A 550 18.30 15.22 22.82
C LYS A 550 18.03 16.71 23.01
N PRO A 551 18.63 17.37 24.02
CA PRO A 551 18.49 18.82 24.22
C PRO A 551 18.91 19.64 23.00
N SER A 552 19.96 19.22 22.28
CA SER A 552 20.42 19.88 21.06
C SER A 552 19.35 19.95 19.96
N TYR A 553 18.47 18.94 19.87
CA TYR A 553 17.37 18.95 18.90
C TYR A 553 16.25 19.86 19.37
N LYS A 554 15.99 19.89 20.68
CA LYS A 554 15.04 20.84 21.27
C LYS A 554 15.44 22.29 21.02
N ASP A 555 16.73 22.61 21.14
CA ASP A 555 17.24 23.96 20.87
C ASP A 555 16.92 24.42 19.44
N VAL A 556 17.01 23.51 18.46
CA VAL A 556 16.65 23.78 17.06
C VAL A 556 15.16 24.08 16.92
N ILE A 557 14.31 23.27 17.56
CA ILE A 557 12.84 23.47 17.53
C ILE A 557 12.46 24.80 18.21
N ASP A 558 13.06 25.10 19.36
CA ASP A 558 12.82 26.35 20.09
C ASP A 558 13.26 27.57 19.27
N LYS A 559 14.38 27.46 18.54
CA LYS A 559 14.87 28.50 17.63
C LYS A 559 13.92 28.74 16.45
N ALA A 560 13.31 27.67 15.92
CA ALA A 560 12.37 27.74 14.81
C ALA A 560 10.98 28.30 15.23
N GLY A 561 10.63 28.16 16.51
CA GLY A 561 9.28 28.42 17.01
C GLY A 561 8.38 27.20 16.80
N ARG A 562 7.79 26.68 17.88
CA ARG A 562 6.89 25.52 17.87
C ARG A 562 5.44 26.02 17.97
N PRO A 563 4.47 25.44 17.24
CA PRO A 563 4.56 24.25 16.38
C PRO A 563 5.27 24.49 15.05
N VAL A 564 6.10 23.52 14.64
CA VAL A 564 6.82 23.57 13.36
C VAL A 564 6.00 22.93 12.23
N TYR A 565 6.29 23.31 10.99
CA TYR A 565 5.52 22.90 9.81
C TYR A 565 6.46 22.45 8.68
N GLU A 566 6.27 21.22 8.20
CA GLU A 566 6.99 20.66 7.04
C GLU A 566 6.21 20.95 5.76
N LYS A 567 6.86 21.61 4.79
CA LYS A 567 6.15 22.28 3.69
C LYS A 567 5.64 21.35 2.58
N ARG A 568 6.17 20.14 2.44
CA ARG A 568 5.93 19.29 1.25
C ARG A 568 4.93 18.19 1.51
N THR A 569 5.16 17.40 2.55
CA THR A 569 4.42 16.19 2.84
C THR A 569 3.73 16.26 4.20
N MET A 570 4.43 16.40 5.31
CA MET A 570 3.83 16.12 6.63
C MET A 570 2.93 17.24 7.15
N GLY A 571 3.16 18.49 6.76
CA GLY A 571 2.37 19.62 7.25
C GLY A 571 2.68 19.93 8.72
N PRO A 572 1.68 20.08 9.61
CA PRO A 572 1.91 20.37 11.03
C PRO A 572 2.51 19.13 11.75
N VAL A 573 3.84 19.06 11.85
CA VAL A 573 4.56 17.85 12.33
C VAL A 573 4.20 17.48 13.76
N THR A 574 3.85 18.44 14.61
CA THR A 574 3.33 18.17 15.97
C THR A 574 2.09 17.26 15.96
N LEU A 575 1.30 17.27 14.87
CA LEU A 575 0.11 16.43 14.69
C LEU A 575 0.39 15.15 13.91
N THR A 576 1.66 14.75 13.73
CA THR A 576 2.04 13.50 13.05
C THR A 576 2.72 12.51 14.00
N HIS A 577 2.74 12.79 15.30
CA HIS A 577 3.29 11.88 16.29
C HIS A 577 2.72 12.14 17.69
N ALA A 578 2.41 11.07 18.41
CA ALA A 578 2.15 11.07 19.84
C ALA A 578 2.40 9.66 20.41
N LYS A 579 2.71 9.59 21.71
CA LYS A 579 2.85 8.34 22.46
C LYS A 579 1.83 8.31 23.58
#